data_AF-A0A1W2A520-F1
#
_entry.id   AF-A0A1W2A520-F1
#
_cell.length_a   1.000
_cell.length_b   1.000
_cell.length_c   1.000
_cell.angle_alpha   90.00
_cell.angle_beta   90.00
_cell.angle_gamma   90.00
#
_symmetry.space_group_name_H-M   'P 1'
#
loop_
_entity.id
_entity.type
_entity.pdbx_description
1 polymer ?
#
loop_
_entity_poly.entity_id
_entity_poly.type
_entity_poly.pdbx_seq_one_letter_code
_entity_poly.pdbx_strand_id
1 'polypeptide(L)'
;MNERALSEHALQAGLRDIRLPAEATGGMGAELAAAIALAAIAALMIGLIARQFLGRKPRPAPARPTLARRLGELDALPDAERRIALLHLLKLYDPSQFSALCDGLYRPDGGPDSATLRAALARHA
;
A
#
# COMPACT_ATOMS: atom_id res chain seq x y z
N MET A 1 -0.12 -8.31 72.01
CA MET A 1 0.95 -8.33 70.99
C MET A 1 0.66 -9.50 70.08
N ASN A 2 0.31 -9.20 68.83
CA ASN A 2 -0.35 -10.08 67.86
C ASN A 2 0.64 -10.45 66.76
N GLU A 3 1.35 -11.56 66.92
CA GLU A 3 2.20 -12.14 65.88
C GLU A 3 1.96 -13.65 65.86
N ARG A 4 0.79 -14.06 65.36
CA ARG A 4 0.61 -15.45 64.92
C ARG A 4 1.36 -15.58 63.60
N ALA A 5 2.59 -16.09 63.68
CA ALA A 5 3.35 -16.52 62.50
C ALA A 5 2.44 -17.41 61.64
N LEU A 6 2.05 -16.91 60.47
CA LEU A 6 1.36 -17.68 59.45
C LEU A 6 2.27 -18.87 59.10
N SER A 7 1.90 -20.07 59.55
CA SER A 7 2.67 -21.27 59.21
C SER A 7 2.61 -21.47 57.69
N GLU A 8 3.69 -22.00 57.11
CA GLU A 8 3.75 -22.33 55.68
C GLU A 8 2.54 -23.17 55.23
N HIS A 9 2.08 -24.05 56.12
CA HIS A 9 0.90 -24.88 55.91
C HIS A 9 -0.40 -24.09 55.82
N ALA A 10 -0.55 -23.01 56.61
CA ALA A 10 -1.69 -22.10 56.53
C ALA A 10 -1.65 -21.24 55.25
N LEU A 11 -0.45 -20.84 54.82
CA LEU A 11 -0.25 -20.13 53.55
C LEU A 11 -0.59 -21.02 52.35
N GLN A 12 -0.10 -22.26 52.33
CA GLN A 12 -0.41 -23.22 51.26
C GLN A 12 -1.88 -23.64 51.26
N ALA A 13 -2.50 -23.78 52.43
CA ALA A 13 -3.94 -24.01 52.54
C ALA A 13 -4.74 -22.85 51.94
N GLY A 14 -4.39 -21.60 52.26
CA GLY A 14 -5.02 -20.41 51.69
C GLY A 14 -4.84 -20.29 50.17
N LEU A 15 -3.67 -20.67 49.63
CA LEU A 15 -3.42 -20.68 48.19
C LEU A 15 -4.23 -21.75 47.45
N ARG A 16 -4.45 -22.91 48.08
CA ARG A 16 -5.26 -23.99 47.49
C ARG A 16 -6.77 -23.77 47.66
N ASP A 17 -7.16 -22.86 48.56
CA ASP A 17 -8.55 -22.49 48.83
C ASP A 17 -9.01 -21.26 48.04
N ILE A 18 -8.24 -20.82 47.03
CA ILE A 18 -8.73 -19.85 46.03
C ILE A 18 -9.63 -20.61 45.06
N ARG A 19 -10.82 -20.97 45.52
CA ARG A 19 -11.91 -21.41 44.65
C ARG A 19 -12.65 -20.17 44.19
N LEU A 20 -12.74 -19.99 42.88
CA LEU A 20 -13.75 -19.10 42.32
C LEU A 20 -15.13 -19.66 42.71
N PRO A 21 -16.02 -18.85 43.29
CA PRO A 21 -17.39 -19.28 43.52
C PRO A 21 -18.01 -19.73 42.20
N ALA A 22 -18.81 -20.80 42.23
CA ALA A 22 -19.40 -21.39 41.03
C ALA A 22 -20.25 -20.36 40.27
N GLU A 23 -20.92 -19.45 40.98
CA GLU A 23 -21.43 -18.20 40.42
C GLU A 23 -20.33 -17.12 40.38
N ALA A 24 -19.47 -17.16 39.36
CA ALA A 24 -18.65 -16.01 39.03
C ALA A 24 -19.56 -14.83 38.61
N THR A 25 -19.33 -13.64 39.15
CA THR A 25 -20.12 -12.43 38.88
C THR A 25 -20.04 -12.07 37.40
N GLY A 26 -21.05 -12.43 36.61
CA GLY A 26 -21.05 -12.14 35.17
C GLY A 26 -22.09 -12.91 34.35
N GLY A 27 -22.44 -14.13 34.77
CA GLY A 27 -23.43 -14.96 34.09
C GLY A 27 -23.15 -15.14 32.60
N MET A 28 -24.20 -15.48 31.83
CA MET A 28 -24.07 -15.78 30.39
C MET A 28 -23.49 -14.62 29.57
N GLY A 29 -23.76 -13.37 29.98
CA GLY A 29 -23.25 -12.19 29.28
C GLY A 29 -21.73 -12.05 29.37
N ALA A 30 -21.15 -12.29 30.55
CA ALA A 30 -19.71 -12.27 30.74
C ALA A 30 -19.01 -13.40 29.98
N GLU A 31 -19.60 -14.60 29.96
CA GLU A 31 -19.08 -15.74 29.20
C GLU A 31 -19.04 -15.43 27.70
N LEU A 32 -20.12 -14.84 27.16
CA LEU A 32 -20.17 -14.45 25.76
C LEU A 32 -19.14 -13.35 25.44
N ALA A 33 -19.00 -12.35 26.30
CA ALA A 33 -18.01 -11.30 26.15
C ALA A 33 -16.58 -11.86 26.19
N ALA A 34 -16.29 -12.79 27.10
CA ALA A 34 -15.00 -13.45 27.22
C ALA A 34 -14.68 -14.29 25.97
N ALA A 35 -15.66 -15.04 25.45
CA ALA A 35 -15.52 -15.82 24.22
C ALA A 35 -15.21 -14.92 23.02
N ILE A 36 -15.92 -13.80 22.87
CA ILE A 36 -15.67 -12.82 21.80
C ILE A 36 -14.27 -12.22 21.95
N ALA A 37 -13.87 -11.83 23.17
CA ALA A 37 -12.55 -11.27 23.42
C ALA A 37 -11.44 -12.27 23.06
N LEU A 38 -11.56 -13.53 23.48
CA LEU A 38 -10.63 -14.60 23.13
C LEU A 38 -10.55 -14.84 21.62
N ALA A 39 -11.69 -14.91 20.95
CA ALA A 39 -11.75 -15.07 19.49
C ALA A 39 -11.08 -13.90 18.76
N ALA A 40 -11.32 -12.66 19.21
CA ALA A 40 -10.71 -11.46 18.64
C ALA A 40 -9.19 -11.45 18.83
N ILE A 41 -8.70 -11.79 20.04
CA ILE A 41 -7.26 -11.90 20.32
C ILE A 41 -6.63 -12.96 19.41
N ALA A 42 -7.26 -14.14 19.30
CA ALA A 42 -6.77 -15.21 18.44
C ALA A 42 -6.72 -14.77 16.96
N ALA A 43 -7.77 -14.10 16.47
CA ALA A 43 -7.80 -13.58 15.11
C ALA A 43 -6.69 -12.56 14.84
N LEU A 44 -6.42 -11.65 15.78
CA LEU A 44 -5.32 -10.68 15.68
C LEU A 44 -3.95 -11.36 15.65
N MET A 45 -3.74 -12.37 16.51
CA MET A 45 -2.49 -13.15 16.53
C MET A 45 -2.27 -13.87 15.20
N ILE A 46 -3.30 -14.54 14.68
CA ILE A 46 -3.24 -15.21 13.37
C ILE A 46 -2.96 -14.19 12.26
N GLY A 47 -3.64 -13.05 12.27
CA GLY A 47 -3.42 -11.97 11.30
C GLY A 47 -2.01 -11.40 11.35
N LEU A 48 -1.44 -11.24 12.55
CA LEU A 48 -0.07 -10.77 12.73
C LEU A 48 0.95 -11.78 12.18
N ILE A 49 0.78 -13.06 12.51
CA ILE A 49 1.62 -14.15 12.01
C ILE A 49 1.50 -14.21 10.49
N ALA A 50 0.29 -14.24 9.95
CA ALA A 50 0.06 -14.22 8.51
C ALA A 50 0.68 -12.99 7.85
N ARG A 51 0.58 -11.79 8.44
CA ARG A 51 1.22 -10.59 7.89
C ARG A 51 2.74 -10.71 7.87
N GLN A 52 3.36 -11.31 8.88
CA GLN A 52 4.81 -11.45 8.96
C GLN A 52 5.35 -12.54 8.03
N PHE A 53 4.63 -13.65 7.86
CA PHE A 53 5.10 -14.79 7.06
C PHE A 53 4.55 -14.83 5.64
N LEU A 54 3.30 -14.39 5.42
CA LEU A 54 2.62 -14.38 4.12
C LEU A 54 2.53 -12.97 3.52
N GLY A 55 2.88 -11.92 4.27
CA GLY A 55 2.93 -10.56 3.78
C GLY A 55 3.98 -10.42 2.68
N ARG A 56 3.56 -10.63 1.43
CA ARG A 56 4.31 -10.19 0.25
C ARG A 56 4.52 -8.69 0.40
N LYS A 57 5.77 -8.26 0.53
CA LYS A 57 6.15 -6.84 0.45
C LYS A 57 5.35 -6.21 -0.69
N PRO A 58 4.58 -5.12 -0.46
CA PRO A 58 4.03 -4.36 -1.57
C PRO A 58 5.23 -3.97 -2.44
N ARG A 59 5.29 -4.54 -3.64
CA ARG A 59 6.32 -4.21 -4.61
C ARG A 59 6.22 -2.70 -4.78
N PRO A 60 7.28 -1.92 -4.50
CA PRO A 60 7.21 -0.49 -4.69
C PRO A 60 6.75 -0.27 -6.11
N ALA A 61 5.66 0.50 -6.27
CA ALA A 61 5.15 0.86 -7.57
C ALA A 61 6.36 1.39 -8.37
N PRO A 62 6.62 0.89 -9.59
CA PRO A 62 7.78 1.35 -10.35
C PRO A 62 7.69 2.86 -10.42
N ALA A 63 8.75 3.53 -9.96
CA ALA A 63 8.85 4.98 -10.02
C ALA A 63 8.44 5.39 -11.43
N ARG A 64 7.45 6.29 -11.55
CA ARG A 64 6.96 6.74 -12.87
C ARG A 64 8.21 7.11 -13.68
N PRO A 65 8.46 6.45 -14.84
CA PRO A 65 9.66 6.72 -15.60
C PRO A 65 9.69 8.22 -15.93
N THR A 66 10.83 8.84 -15.64
CA THR A 66 11.06 10.26 -15.90
C THR A 66 10.84 10.55 -17.39
N LEU A 67 10.47 11.79 -17.71
CA LEU A 67 10.24 12.21 -19.10
C LEU A 67 11.46 11.88 -19.98
N ALA A 68 12.67 12.10 -19.46
CA ALA A 68 13.93 11.73 -20.10
C ALA A 68 14.04 10.22 -20.44
N ARG A 69 13.60 9.34 -19.53
CA ARG A 69 13.61 7.89 -19.78
C ARG A 69 12.60 7.50 -20.85
N ARG A 70 11.39 8.08 -20.83
CA ARG A 70 10.38 7.85 -21.88
C ARG A 70 10.86 8.33 -23.25
N LEU A 71 11.54 9.48 -23.30
CA LEU A 71 12.16 9.99 -24.53
C LEU A 71 13.26 9.06 -25.06
N GLY A 72 14.06 8.45 -24.18
CA GLY A 72 15.06 7.46 -24.58
C GLY A 72 14.47 6.14 -25.07
N GLU A 73 13.36 5.68 -24.50
CA GLU A 73 12.64 4.48 -24.98
C GLU A 73 12.01 4.70 -26.37
N LEU A 74 11.64 5.95 -26.69
CA LEU A 74 11.09 6.34 -28.00
C LEU A 74 12.11 6.31 -29.14
N ASP A 75 13.41 6.38 -28.84
CA ASP A 75 14.46 6.39 -29.86
C ASP A 75 14.64 5.05 -30.58
N ALA A 76 14.22 3.96 -29.92
CA ALA A 76 14.25 2.61 -30.50
C ALA A 76 13.11 2.33 -31.49
N LEU A 77 12.10 3.21 -31.59
CA LEU A 77 10.97 3.00 -32.48
C LEU A 77 11.25 3.46 -33.92
N PRO A 78 10.62 2.82 -34.92
CA PRO A 78 10.54 3.33 -36.28
C PRO A 78 9.98 4.76 -36.30
N ASP A 79 10.41 5.57 -37.26
CA ASP A 79 10.17 7.02 -37.23
C ASP A 79 8.68 7.42 -37.21
N ALA A 80 7.84 6.70 -37.96
CA ALA A 80 6.40 6.93 -37.96
C ALA A 80 5.74 6.65 -36.60
N GLU A 81 6.16 5.56 -35.92
CA GLU A 81 5.65 5.17 -34.61
C GLU A 81 6.17 6.11 -33.51
N ARG A 82 7.44 6.51 -33.60
CA ARG A 82 8.07 7.50 -32.73
C ARG A 82 7.33 8.83 -32.79
N ARG A 83 6.96 9.30 -33.98
CA ARG A 83 6.24 10.56 -34.17
C ARG A 83 4.86 10.55 -33.47
N ILE A 84 4.11 9.47 -33.64
CA ILE A 84 2.79 9.30 -32.99
C ILE A 84 2.95 9.25 -31.46
N ALA A 85 3.94 8.50 -30.98
CA ALA A 85 4.16 8.35 -29.56
C ALA A 85 4.68 9.65 -28.91
N LEU A 86 5.48 10.47 -29.60
CA LEU A 86 5.86 11.82 -29.18
C LEU A 86 4.65 12.77 -29.14
N LEU A 87 3.72 12.68 -30.09
CA LEU A 87 2.47 13.45 -30.08
C LEU A 87 1.58 13.09 -28.87
N HIS A 88 1.45 11.81 -28.56
CA HIS A 88 0.74 11.37 -27.35
C HIS A 88 1.41 11.86 -26.07
N LEU A 89 2.74 11.87 -26.04
CA LEU A 89 3.50 12.43 -24.93
C LEU A 89 3.24 13.95 -24.81
N LEU A 90 3.29 14.68 -25.92
CA LEU A 90 3.06 16.12 -25.93
C LEU A 90 1.65 16.48 -25.48
N LYS A 91 0.63 15.70 -25.88
CA LYS A 91 -0.75 15.86 -25.39
C LYS A 91 -0.87 15.74 -23.86
N LEU A 92 -0.01 14.93 -23.23
CA LEU A 92 -0.03 14.70 -21.78
C LEU A 92 0.65 15.82 -21.00
N TYR A 93 1.72 16.41 -21.54
CA TYR A 93 2.54 17.41 -20.85
C TYR A 93 2.19 18.86 -21.23
N ASP A 94 1.76 19.09 -22.48
CA ASP A 94 1.45 20.43 -23.01
C ASP A 94 0.29 20.36 -24.02
N PRO A 95 -0.97 20.31 -23.54
CA PRO A 95 -2.14 20.14 -24.39
C PRO A 95 -2.40 21.34 -25.31
N SER A 96 -1.98 22.55 -24.92
CA SER A 96 -2.15 23.76 -25.75
C SER A 96 -1.20 23.75 -26.94
N GLN A 97 0.06 23.35 -26.74
CA GLN A 97 1.02 23.17 -27.83
C GLN A 97 0.62 22.00 -28.75
N PHE A 98 0.09 20.91 -28.18
CA PHE A 98 -0.48 19.82 -28.97
C PHE A 98 -1.65 20.28 -29.86
N SER A 99 -2.55 21.13 -29.33
CA SER A 99 -3.67 21.68 -30.12
C SER A 99 -3.19 22.54 -31.29
N ALA A 100 -2.18 23.39 -31.07
CA ALA A 100 -1.61 24.24 -32.12
C ALA A 100 -0.91 23.42 -33.22
N LEU A 101 -0.30 22.28 -32.86
CA LEU A 101 0.36 21.38 -33.81
C LEU A 101 -0.65 20.47 -34.55
N CYS A 102 -1.79 20.16 -33.93
CA CYS A 102 -2.84 19.34 -34.55
C CYS A 102 -3.40 19.95 -35.84
N ASP A 103 -3.54 21.28 -35.90
CA ASP A 103 -4.03 21.98 -37.08
C ASP A 103 -3.08 21.81 -38.29
N GLY A 104 -1.80 21.50 -38.05
CA GLY A 104 -0.79 21.22 -39.07
C GLY A 104 -0.60 19.73 -39.41
N LEU A 105 -1.18 18.80 -38.65
CA LEU A 105 -0.95 17.35 -38.83
C LEU A 105 -1.55 16.80 -40.13
N TYR A 106 -2.60 17.44 -40.65
CA TYR A 106 -3.29 17.01 -41.87
C TYR A 106 -2.80 17.72 -43.14
N ARG A 107 -1.69 18.48 -43.07
CA ARG A 107 -1.11 19.10 -44.26
C ARG A 107 -0.38 18.06 -45.12
N PRO A 108 -0.48 18.18 -46.46
CA PRO A 108 0.19 17.26 -47.40
C PRO A 108 1.72 17.25 -47.26
N ASP A 109 2.30 18.28 -46.65
CA ASP A 109 3.74 18.42 -46.40
C ASP A 109 4.27 17.57 -45.22
N GLY A 110 3.42 16.71 -44.62
CA GLY A 110 3.90 15.64 -43.75
C GLY A 110 4.00 15.95 -42.25
N GLY A 111 3.41 17.05 -41.76
CA GLY A 111 3.32 17.35 -40.33
C GLY A 111 4.66 17.62 -39.63
N PRO A 112 4.66 17.91 -38.31
CA PRO A 112 5.88 18.20 -37.55
C PRO A 112 6.78 16.97 -37.45
N ASP A 113 8.07 17.16 -37.69
CA ASP A 113 9.09 16.10 -37.61
C ASP A 113 9.33 15.64 -36.15
N SER A 114 9.78 14.39 -36.02
CA SER A 114 10.16 13.74 -34.76
C SER A 114 11.15 14.60 -33.95
N ALA A 115 12.10 15.29 -34.60
CA ALA A 115 13.06 16.16 -33.93
C ALA A 115 12.41 17.42 -33.31
N THR A 116 11.46 18.02 -34.03
CA THR A 116 10.71 19.20 -33.56
C THR A 116 9.84 18.86 -32.34
N LEU A 117 9.17 17.71 -32.38
CA LEU A 117 8.34 17.23 -31.26
C LEU A 117 9.18 16.91 -30.01
N ARG A 118 10.38 16.35 -30.20
CA ARG A 118 11.30 16.08 -29.08
C ARG A 118 11.81 17.38 -28.45
N ALA A 119 12.21 18.35 -29.26
CA ALA A 119 12.67 19.66 -28.76
C ALA A 119 11.56 20.38 -27.98
N ALA A 120 10.32 20.25 -28.43
CA ALA A 120 9.15 20.76 -27.72
C ALA A 120 8.98 20.13 -26.33
N LEU A 121 9.11 18.80 -26.24
CA LEU A 121 9.02 18.04 -24.98
C LEU A 121 10.21 18.25 -24.05
N ALA A 122 11.41 18.50 -24.58
CA ALA A 122 12.61 18.74 -23.78
C ALA A 122 12.53 20.01 -22.91
N ARG A 123 11.64 20.96 -23.25
CA ARG A 123 11.36 22.15 -22.43
C ARG A 123 10.58 21.85 -21.14
N HIS A 124 10.02 20.66 -21.03
CA HIS A 124 9.20 20.18 -19.91
C HIS A 124 9.87 19.05 -19.11
N ALA A 125 11.13 18.73 -19.42
CA ALA A 125 11.94 17.69 -18.75
C ALA A 125 12.83 18.31 -17.67
#